data_AF-A0A962IIQ4-F1
#
_entry.id   AF-A0A962IIQ4-F1
#
_cell.length_a   1.000
_cell.length_b   1.000
_cell.length_c   1.000
_cell.angle_alpha   90.00
_cell.angle_beta   90.00
_cell.angle_gamma   90.00
#
_symmetry.space_group_name_H-M   'P 1'
#
loop_
_entity.id
_entity.type
_entity.pdbx_description
1 polymer ?
#
loop_
_entity_poly.entity_id
_entity_poly.type
_entity_poly.pdbx_seq_one_letter_code
_entity_poly.pdbx_strand_id
1 'polypeptide(L)'
;VSFETLEHVLEQDRMLAGFARLLSPAGLLLVSSPDKATYSDAQGQENPFHLRELYRHELEALLERHFACHRLMGQKLLFQSVLWDLEQPLAEAGAQNIDADGRLQQGVGYAPLYYLALCAQQPGVLEDIRPGLHCFGDQAESVYAHYNQEVRRIIAAGEHILAQDAEIARLRAELAACQGQSRTESQS
;
A
#
# COMPACT_ATOMS: atom_id res chain seq x y z
N VAL A 1 3.25 13.16 -16.79
CA VAL A 1 2.99 12.38 -15.56
C VAL A 1 2.52 10.99 -15.99
N SER A 2 3.05 9.91 -15.40
CA SER A 2 2.66 8.52 -15.67
C SER A 2 2.63 7.75 -14.35
N PHE A 3 1.46 7.25 -13.92
CA PHE A 3 1.32 6.50 -12.67
C PHE A 3 0.97 5.05 -12.94
N GLU A 4 1.66 4.13 -12.27
CA GLU A 4 1.41 2.68 -12.29
C GLU A 4 1.17 2.19 -13.72
N THR A 5 2.13 2.53 -14.59
CA THR A 5 2.06 2.23 -16.03
C THR A 5 3.31 1.51 -16.52
N LEU A 6 4.48 1.80 -15.92
CA LEU A 6 5.77 1.31 -16.40
C LEU A 6 5.85 -0.22 -16.29
N GLU A 7 5.37 -0.77 -15.19
CA GLU A 7 5.31 -2.18 -14.85
C GLU A 7 4.37 -2.99 -15.75
N HIS A 8 3.44 -2.33 -16.44
CA HIS A 8 2.48 -2.93 -17.37
C HIS A 8 2.99 -3.01 -18.81
N VAL A 9 4.21 -2.56 -19.09
CA VAL A 9 4.80 -2.52 -20.44
C VAL A 9 6.09 -3.32 -20.45
N LEU A 10 6.31 -4.15 -21.48
CA LEU A 10 7.57 -4.88 -21.63
C LEU A 10 8.70 -3.95 -22.12
N GLU A 11 8.39 -3.08 -23.08
CA GLU A 11 9.32 -2.13 -23.69
C GLU A 11 9.51 -0.85 -22.85
N GLN A 12 9.76 -1.00 -21.55
CA GLN A 12 9.94 0.10 -20.58
C GLN A 12 11.00 1.12 -21.03
N ASP A 13 12.10 0.64 -21.61
CA ASP A 13 13.17 1.48 -22.16
C ASP A 13 12.66 2.39 -23.28
N ARG A 14 11.86 1.83 -24.21
CA ARG A 14 11.29 2.58 -25.33
C ARG A 14 10.24 3.59 -24.85
N MET A 15 9.46 3.23 -23.84
CA MET A 15 8.48 4.12 -23.20
C MET A 15 9.19 5.35 -22.61
N LEU A 16 10.22 5.15 -21.81
CA LEU A 16 10.98 6.24 -21.19
C LEU A 16 11.75 7.07 -22.21
N ALA A 17 12.35 6.46 -23.23
CA ALA A 17 12.94 7.19 -24.37
C ALA A 17 11.89 8.06 -25.09
N GLY A 18 10.65 7.57 -25.19
CA GLY A 18 9.50 8.32 -25.69
C GLY A 18 9.23 9.58 -24.87
N PHE A 19 9.17 9.44 -23.54
CA PHE A 19 8.96 10.58 -22.64
C PHE A 19 10.13 11.56 -22.67
N ALA A 20 11.37 11.07 -22.61
CA ALA A 20 12.56 11.90 -22.66
C ALA A 20 12.63 12.78 -23.91
N ARG A 21 12.24 12.24 -25.08
CA ARG A 21 12.18 12.99 -26.35
C ARG A 21 11.08 14.06 -26.37
N LEU A 22 9.95 13.82 -25.70
CA LEU A 22 8.82 14.74 -25.65
C LEU A 22 9.00 15.84 -24.60
N LEU A 23 9.92 15.66 -23.66
CA LEU A 23 10.17 16.61 -22.59
C LEU A 23 10.85 17.88 -23.14
N SER A 24 10.35 19.05 -22.76
CA SER A 24 11.07 20.30 -23.04
C SER A 24 12.37 20.36 -22.22
N PRO A 25 13.34 21.22 -22.57
CA PRO A 25 14.61 21.31 -21.83
C PRO A 25 14.44 21.59 -20.33
N ALA A 26 13.44 22.40 -19.96
CA ALA A 26 13.07 22.71 -18.58
C ALA A 26 11.87 21.87 -18.07
N GLY A 27 11.50 20.82 -18.79
CA GLY A 27 10.38 19.97 -18.45
C GLY A 27 10.71 18.99 -17.33
N LEU A 28 9.68 18.62 -16.58
CA LEU A 28 9.75 17.63 -15.51
C LEU A 28 8.81 16.47 -15.82
N LEU A 29 9.36 15.25 -15.82
CA LEU A 29 8.57 14.02 -15.83
C LEU A 29 8.41 13.53 -14.38
N LEU A 30 7.18 13.15 -14.04
CA LEU A 30 6.88 12.34 -12.86
C LEU A 30 6.40 10.97 -13.35
N VAL A 31 7.11 9.91 -12.94
CA VAL A 31 6.73 8.52 -13.20
C VAL A 31 6.69 7.74 -11.89
N SER A 32 5.67 6.90 -11.68
CA SER A 32 5.64 5.97 -10.55
C SER A 32 5.96 4.54 -10.96
N SER A 33 6.48 3.76 -10.03
CA SER A 33 6.69 2.32 -10.18
C SER A 33 6.69 1.64 -8.81
N PRO A 34 6.05 0.47 -8.64
CA PRO A 34 6.17 -0.32 -7.42
C PRO A 34 7.62 -0.78 -7.22
N ASP A 35 8.05 -0.88 -5.96
CA ASP A 35 9.33 -1.52 -5.65
C ASP A 35 9.13 -3.04 -5.57
N LYS A 36 9.74 -3.80 -6.48
CA LYS A 36 9.56 -5.27 -6.53
C LYS A 36 9.83 -5.95 -5.18
N ALA A 37 10.85 -5.50 -4.46
CA ALA A 37 11.23 -6.07 -3.16
C ALA A 37 10.10 -5.92 -2.12
N THR A 38 9.44 -4.76 -2.08
CA THR A 38 8.40 -4.47 -1.08
C THR A 38 6.98 -4.81 -1.55
N TYR A 39 6.71 -4.67 -2.85
CA TYR A 39 5.39 -4.90 -3.45
C TYR A 39 5.12 -6.40 -3.63
N SER A 40 6.06 -7.13 -4.22
CA SER A 40 5.85 -8.54 -4.56
C SER A 40 6.56 -9.48 -3.61
N ASP A 41 7.88 -9.35 -3.49
CA ASP A 41 8.70 -10.35 -2.78
C ASP A 41 8.33 -10.42 -1.29
N ALA A 42 8.23 -9.27 -0.62
CA ALA A 42 7.86 -9.21 0.80
C ALA A 42 6.40 -9.60 1.08
N GLN A 43 5.50 -9.44 0.12
CA GLN A 43 4.07 -9.77 0.28
C GLN A 43 3.75 -11.20 -0.17
N GLY A 44 4.66 -11.84 -0.91
CA GLY A 44 4.42 -13.15 -1.50
C GLY A 44 3.28 -13.15 -2.52
N GLN A 45 3.04 -12.02 -3.17
CA GLN A 45 1.98 -11.85 -4.16
C GLN A 45 2.56 -11.33 -5.46
N GLU A 46 2.05 -11.83 -6.58
CA GLU A 46 2.37 -11.32 -7.91
C GLU A 46 1.11 -10.73 -8.51
N ASN A 47 1.22 -9.53 -9.08
CA ASN A 47 0.13 -8.93 -9.83
C ASN A 47 0.17 -9.43 -11.28
N PRO A 48 -0.84 -10.18 -11.77
CA PRO A 48 -0.83 -10.75 -13.11
C PRO A 48 -0.85 -9.71 -14.24
N PHE A 49 -1.18 -8.46 -13.92
CA PHE A 49 -1.14 -7.36 -14.88
C PHE A 49 0.22 -6.68 -14.97
N HIS A 50 1.13 -6.92 -14.01
CA HIS A 50 2.49 -6.39 -14.04
C HIS A 50 3.36 -7.32 -14.91
N LEU A 51 3.65 -6.87 -16.13
CA LEU A 51 4.52 -7.61 -17.05
C LEU A 51 5.98 -7.60 -16.58
N ARG A 52 6.41 -6.52 -15.92
CA ARG A 52 7.78 -6.40 -15.39
C ARG A 52 7.87 -5.39 -14.25
N GLU A 53 8.11 -5.90 -13.05
CA GLU A 53 8.45 -5.08 -11.89
C GLU A 53 9.97 -4.93 -11.77
N LEU A 54 10.40 -3.77 -11.25
CA LEU A 54 11.81 -3.44 -11.12
C LEU A 54 12.18 -3.33 -9.64
N TYR A 55 13.37 -3.79 -9.29
CA TYR A 55 14.02 -3.37 -8.05
C TYR A 55 14.49 -1.92 -8.18
N ARG A 56 14.62 -1.22 -7.05
CA ARG A 56 15.11 0.18 -7.02
C ARG A 56 16.31 0.45 -7.95
N HIS A 57 17.36 -0.36 -7.85
CA HIS A 57 18.58 -0.16 -8.62
C HIS A 57 18.37 -0.34 -10.14
N GLU A 58 17.44 -1.22 -10.54
CA GLU A 58 17.09 -1.41 -11.95
C GLU A 58 16.27 -0.23 -12.47
N LEU A 59 15.38 0.32 -11.64
CA LEU A 59 14.66 1.54 -11.97
C LEU A 59 15.63 2.72 -12.12
N GLU A 60 16.54 2.95 -11.17
CA GLU A 60 17.56 4.01 -11.24
C GLU A 60 18.40 3.86 -12.51
N ALA A 61 18.96 2.66 -12.77
CA ALA A 61 19.75 2.40 -13.98
C ALA A 61 18.94 2.61 -15.27
N LEU A 62 17.65 2.29 -15.28
CA LEU A 62 16.79 2.53 -16.44
C LEU A 62 16.56 4.03 -16.65
N LEU A 63 16.32 4.80 -15.59
CA LEU A 63 16.12 6.26 -15.66
C LEU A 63 17.38 7.00 -16.12
N GLU A 64 18.55 6.63 -15.59
CA GLU A 64 19.85 7.22 -15.93
C GLU A 64 20.21 7.12 -17.43
N ARG A 65 19.63 6.14 -18.14
CA ARG A 65 19.83 6.01 -19.59
C ARG A 65 19.13 7.08 -20.42
N HIS A 66 18.08 7.70 -19.89
CA HIS A 66 17.19 8.59 -20.66
C HIS A 66 17.13 10.03 -20.13
N PHE A 67 17.49 10.23 -18.86
CA PHE A 67 17.40 11.53 -18.19
C PHE A 67 18.74 11.92 -17.58
N ALA A 68 19.14 13.18 -17.76
CA ALA A 68 20.38 13.70 -17.19
C ALA A 68 20.40 13.71 -15.65
N CYS A 69 19.22 13.80 -15.02
CA CYS A 69 19.07 13.75 -13.58
C CYS A 69 17.72 13.18 -13.18
N HIS A 70 17.68 12.49 -12.04
CA HIS A 70 16.45 12.05 -11.41
C HIS A 70 16.52 12.14 -9.89
N ARG A 71 15.35 12.13 -9.24
CA ARG A 71 15.19 11.98 -7.79
C ARG A 71 14.06 11.01 -7.50
N LEU A 72 14.28 10.09 -6.57
CA LEU A 72 13.23 9.19 -6.08
C LEU A 72 12.61 9.74 -4.80
N MET A 73 11.28 9.72 -4.73
CA MET A 73 10.51 9.86 -3.50
C MET A 73 9.85 8.54 -3.17
N GLY A 74 9.88 8.14 -1.90
CA GLY A 74 9.16 6.95 -1.43
C GLY A 74 7.70 7.27 -1.14
N GLN A 75 6.80 6.40 -1.58
CA GLN A 75 5.37 6.49 -1.30
C GLN A 75 4.90 5.21 -0.63
N LYS A 76 4.15 5.37 0.47
CA LYS A 76 3.48 4.27 1.16
C LYS A 76 2.25 4.81 1.88
N LEU A 77 1.13 4.09 1.74
CA LEU A 77 -0.03 4.33 2.58
C LEU A 77 0.26 3.78 3.97
N LEU A 78 0.09 4.63 4.98
CA LEU A 78 0.44 4.36 6.37
C LEU A 78 -0.69 4.83 7.26
N PHE A 79 -0.91 4.11 8.36
CA PHE A 79 -1.66 4.62 9.49
C PHE A 79 -0.67 5.34 10.41
N GLN A 80 -0.83 6.66 10.54
CA GLN A 80 0.01 7.48 11.43
C GLN A 80 -0.87 8.24 12.41
N SER A 81 -0.38 8.40 13.64
CA SER A 81 -0.96 9.35 14.59
C SER A 81 -0.36 10.72 14.33
N VAL A 82 -1.21 11.73 14.20
CA VAL A 82 -0.81 13.12 14.02
C VAL A 82 -1.17 13.88 15.29
N LEU A 83 -0.22 14.62 15.84
CA LEU A 83 -0.39 15.45 17.03
C LEU A 83 -0.03 16.89 16.68
N TRP A 84 -0.86 17.84 17.13
CA TRP A 84 -0.59 19.26 16.99
C TRP A 84 -1.17 20.00 18.19
N ASP A 85 -0.62 21.18 18.45
CA ASP A 85 -1.14 22.09 19.47
C ASP A 85 -2.41 22.78 18.92
N LEU A 86 -3.49 22.77 19.72
CA LEU A 86 -4.77 23.39 19.34
C LEU A 86 -4.77 24.92 19.54
N GLU A 87 -3.87 25.42 20.38
CA GLU A 87 -3.79 26.83 20.77
C GLU A 87 -2.67 27.58 20.05
N GLN A 88 -1.73 26.86 19.45
CA GLN A 88 -0.58 27.43 18.73
C GLN A 88 -0.62 27.10 17.23
N PRO A 89 -0.14 28.00 16.37
CA PRO A 89 0.04 27.69 14.96
C PRO A 89 1.10 26.60 14.78
N LEU A 90 0.95 25.80 13.72
CA LEU A 90 1.95 24.79 13.36
C LEU A 90 3.27 25.47 12.98
N ALA A 91 4.26 25.38 13.87
CA ALA A 91 5.58 25.99 13.69
C ALA A 91 6.59 25.01 13.08
N GLU A 92 6.54 23.74 13.48
CA GLU A 92 7.44 22.68 13.03
C GLU A 92 6.65 21.42 12.73
N ALA A 93 7.14 20.64 11.75
CA ALA A 93 6.61 19.32 11.43
C ALA A 93 7.76 18.31 11.43
N GLY A 94 7.52 17.16 12.03
CA GLY A 94 8.48 16.06 12.10
C GLY A 94 7.78 14.72 11.95
N ALA A 95 8.53 13.71 11.55
CA ALA A 95 8.07 12.32 11.58
C ALA A 95 8.91 11.55 12.57
N GLN A 96 8.24 10.68 13.32
CA GLN A 96 8.87 9.76 14.25
C GLN A 96 8.21 8.40 14.11
N ASN A 97 8.96 7.35 14.39
CA ASN A 97 8.42 6.01 14.47
C ASN A 97 9.01 5.28 15.68
N ILE A 98 8.47 4.10 15.93
CA ILE A 98 8.99 3.17 16.93
C ILE A 98 9.51 1.95 16.18
N ASP A 99 10.75 1.55 16.47
CA ASP A 99 11.33 0.33 15.90
C ASP A 99 10.78 -0.95 16.57
N ALA A 100 11.24 -2.11 16.11
CA ALA A 100 10.78 -3.41 16.61
C ALA A 100 11.05 -3.62 18.12
N ASP A 101 12.00 -2.89 18.70
CA ASP A 101 12.35 -2.96 20.13
C ASP A 101 11.58 -1.93 20.98
N GLY A 102 10.68 -1.15 20.37
CA GLY A 102 9.96 -0.10 21.09
C GLY A 102 10.72 1.22 21.21
N ARG A 103 11.84 1.41 20.51
CA ARG A 103 12.63 2.65 20.60
C ARG A 103 12.17 3.69 19.60
N LEU A 104 12.09 4.93 20.07
CA LEU A 104 11.76 6.09 19.24
C LEU A 104 12.90 6.39 18.25
N GLN A 105 12.55 6.55 16.98
CA GLN A 105 13.46 6.97 15.92
C GLN A 105 12.93 8.22 15.22
N GLN A 106 13.84 9.05 14.72
CA GLN A 106 13.49 10.19 13.87
C GLN A 106 13.30 9.74 12.42
N GLY A 107 12.34 10.34 11.73
CA GLY A 107 11.98 10.04 10.35
C GLY A 107 10.83 9.04 10.22
N VAL A 108 10.49 8.74 8.96
CA VAL A 108 9.39 7.80 8.65
C VAL A 108 9.81 6.34 8.80
N GLY A 109 11.05 5.98 8.44
CA GLY A 109 11.65 4.64 8.62
C GLY A 109 10.83 3.45 8.09
N TYR A 110 9.97 3.66 7.10
CA TYR A 110 9.27 2.58 6.40
C TYR A 110 9.93 2.31 5.05
N ALA A 111 10.04 1.03 4.68
CA ALA A 111 10.32 0.67 3.29
C ALA A 111 9.15 1.16 2.40
N PRO A 112 9.42 1.94 1.33
CA PRO A 112 8.38 2.45 0.46
C PRO A 112 7.73 1.32 -0.34
N LEU A 113 6.45 1.46 -0.66
CA LEU A 113 5.76 0.50 -1.53
C LEU A 113 5.91 0.88 -3.01
N TYR A 114 5.92 2.18 -3.28
CA TYR A 114 6.11 2.76 -4.60
C TYR A 114 7.23 3.80 -4.58
N TYR A 115 7.90 3.94 -5.72
CA TYR A 115 8.75 5.09 -6.01
C TYR A 115 8.01 6.08 -6.90
N LEU A 116 8.17 7.36 -6.59
CA LEU A 116 7.87 8.48 -7.47
C LEU A 116 9.19 9.04 -7.99
N ALA A 117 9.49 8.78 -9.25
CA ALA A 117 10.68 9.27 -9.93
C ALA A 117 10.37 10.61 -10.61
N LEU A 118 11.08 11.64 -10.16
CA LEU A 118 11.14 12.95 -10.76
C LEU A 118 12.34 12.98 -11.70
N CYS A 119 12.10 13.16 -13.00
CA CYS A 119 13.14 13.07 -14.03
C CYS A 119 13.16 14.33 -14.88
N ALA A 120 14.35 14.84 -15.17
CA ALA A 120 14.53 16.03 -15.98
C ALA A 120 15.79 15.92 -16.85
N GLN A 121 15.86 16.76 -17.90
CA GLN A 121 17.06 16.88 -18.74
C GLN A 121 18.05 17.92 -18.22
N GLN A 122 17.64 18.75 -17.26
CA GLN A 122 18.48 19.78 -16.66
C GLN A 122 18.45 19.63 -15.14
N PRO A 123 19.61 19.47 -14.46
CA PRO A 123 19.69 19.34 -13.01
C PRO A 123 18.99 20.45 -12.23
N GLY A 124 19.08 21.70 -12.73
CA GLY A 124 18.45 22.87 -12.11
C GLY A 124 16.93 22.75 -11.92
N VAL A 125 16.24 21.96 -12.75
CA VAL A 125 14.78 21.73 -12.60
C VAL A 125 14.44 21.03 -11.28
N LEU A 126 15.34 20.18 -10.77
CA LEU A 126 15.14 19.46 -9.51
C LEU A 126 15.59 20.24 -8.27
N GLU A 127 16.35 21.33 -8.45
CA GLU A 127 16.84 22.16 -7.33
C GLU A 127 15.70 22.95 -6.68
N ASP A 128 14.70 23.36 -7.48
CA ASP A 128 13.50 24.04 -6.99
C ASP A 128 12.59 23.13 -6.14
N ILE A 129 12.75 21.81 -6.28
CA ILE A 129 11.99 20.82 -5.53
C ILE A 129 12.72 20.59 -4.21
N ARG A 130 12.18 21.14 -3.12
CA ARG A 130 12.81 20.97 -1.80
C ARG A 130 12.65 19.53 -1.30
N PRO A 131 13.68 18.97 -0.63
CA PRO A 131 13.52 17.74 0.12
C PRO A 131 12.54 17.99 1.27
N GLY A 132 11.49 17.18 1.36
CA GLY A 132 10.45 17.34 2.37
C GLY A 132 9.58 16.10 2.50
N LEU A 133 8.89 16.00 3.63
CA LEU A 133 7.83 15.03 3.84
C LEU A 133 6.50 15.67 3.41
N HIS A 134 5.79 15.00 2.51
CA HIS A 134 4.50 15.44 2.03
C HIS A 134 3.43 14.49 2.57
N CYS A 135 2.59 14.99 3.47
CA CYS A 135 1.45 14.25 3.99
C CYS A 135 0.21 14.62 3.18
N PHE A 136 -0.37 13.65 2.49
CA PHE A 136 -1.68 13.80 1.86
C PHE A 136 -2.72 13.14 2.75
N GLY A 137 -3.75 13.88 3.13
CA GLY A 137 -4.84 13.41 3.97
C GLY A 137 -6.19 13.60 3.28
N ASP A 138 -7.10 12.68 3.54
CA ASP A 138 -8.52 12.85 3.23
C ASP A 138 -9.24 13.36 4.49
N GLN A 139 -9.76 14.59 4.42
CA GLN A 139 -10.46 15.22 5.54
C GLN A 139 -11.74 14.47 5.94
N ALA A 140 -12.37 13.75 5.01
CA ALA A 140 -13.54 12.94 5.32
C ALA A 140 -13.19 11.60 5.99
N GLU A 141 -11.89 11.30 6.12
CA GLU A 141 -11.37 10.03 6.65
C GLU A 141 -12.01 8.81 5.96
N SER A 142 -12.31 8.89 4.66
CA SER A 142 -13.12 7.89 3.96
C SER A 142 -12.49 6.50 3.96
N VAL A 143 -11.17 6.42 3.80
CA VAL A 143 -10.41 5.16 3.89
C VAL A 143 -10.51 4.57 5.30
N TYR A 144 -10.42 5.41 6.33
CA TYR A 144 -10.51 4.98 7.73
C TYR A 144 -11.94 4.55 8.08
N ALA A 145 -12.94 5.30 7.61
CA ALA A 145 -14.35 4.96 7.77
C ALA A 145 -14.68 3.62 7.12
N HIS A 146 -14.18 3.37 5.90
CA HIS A 146 -14.32 2.09 5.22
C HIS A 146 -13.65 0.95 5.98
N TYR A 147 -12.39 1.13 6.41
CA TYR A 147 -11.69 0.16 7.25
C TYR A 147 -12.50 -0.22 8.50
N ASN A 148 -12.99 0.78 9.24
CA ASN A 148 -13.81 0.55 10.45
C ASN A 148 -15.12 -0.17 10.13
N GLN A 149 -15.71 0.07 8.96
CA GLN A 149 -16.91 -0.63 8.52
C GLN A 149 -16.60 -2.11 8.24
N GLU A 150 -15.51 -2.42 7.53
CA GLU A 150 -15.11 -3.80 7.26
C GLU A 150 -14.78 -4.55 8.56
N VAL A 151 -14.07 -3.92 9.51
CA VAL A 151 -13.81 -4.51 10.83
C VAL A 151 -15.11 -4.88 11.55
N ARG A 152 -16.11 -3.97 11.55
CA ARG A 152 -17.43 -4.26 12.15
C ARG A 152 -18.15 -5.40 11.47
N ARG A 153 -18.09 -5.48 10.13
CA ARG A 153 -18.69 -6.58 9.37
C ARG A 153 -18.03 -7.92 9.71
N ILE A 154 -16.70 -7.94 9.82
CA ILE A 154 -15.95 -9.15 10.18
C ILE A 154 -16.36 -9.65 11.57
N ILE A 155 -16.47 -8.75 12.55
CA ILE A 155 -16.91 -9.10 13.92
C ILE A 155 -18.33 -9.68 13.87
N ALA A 156 -19.27 -8.99 13.23
CA ALA A 156 -20.66 -9.44 13.13
C ALA A 156 -20.79 -10.79 12.41
N ALA A 157 -20.00 -11.02 11.35
CA ALA A 157 -19.96 -12.30 10.66
C ALA A 157 -19.44 -13.43 11.57
N GLY A 158 -18.41 -13.15 12.39
CA GLY A 158 -17.89 -14.10 13.38
C GLY A 158 -18.93 -14.47 14.44
N GLU A 159 -19.66 -13.49 14.97
CA GLU A 159 -20.76 -13.75 15.92
C GLU A 159 -21.87 -14.61 15.29
N HIS A 160 -22.19 -14.35 14.02
CA HIS A 160 -23.19 -15.13 13.30
C HIS A 160 -22.74 -16.58 13.08
N ILE A 161 -21.48 -16.79 12.71
CA ILE A 161 -20.90 -18.14 12.55
C ILE A 161 -20.98 -18.91 13.88
N LEU A 162 -20.59 -18.29 14.99
CA LEU A 162 -20.67 -18.92 16.31
C LEU A 162 -22.11 -19.31 16.69
N ALA A 163 -23.08 -18.44 16.40
CA ALA A 163 -24.48 -18.73 16.65
C ALA A 163 -24.99 -19.90 15.77
N GLN A 164 -24.60 -19.93 14.49
CA GLN A 164 -24.94 -21.02 13.58
C GLN A 164 -24.30 -22.35 14.01
N ASP A 165 -23.04 -22.35 14.44
CA ASP A 165 -22.35 -23.55 14.91
C ASP A 165 -23.01 -24.11 16.17
N ALA A 166 -23.42 -23.25 17.11
CA ALA A 166 -24.17 -23.66 18.30
C ALA A 166 -25.52 -24.29 17.93
N GLU A 167 -26.22 -23.70 16.97
CA GLU A 167 -27.52 -24.23 16.50
C GLU A 167 -27.36 -25.54 15.74
N ILE A 168 -26.34 -25.67 14.88
CA ILE A 168 -26.01 -26.93 14.20
C ILE A 168 -25.69 -28.02 15.22
N ALA A 169 -24.93 -27.70 16.28
CA ALA A 169 -24.63 -28.64 17.34
C ALA A 169 -25.89 -29.09 18.09
N ARG A 170 -26.80 -28.16 18.40
CA ARG A 170 -28.11 -28.46 19.02
C ARG A 170 -28.94 -29.38 18.14
N LEU A 171 -29.13 -29.02 16.87
CA LEU A 171 -29.93 -29.81 15.92
C LEU A 171 -29.35 -31.22 15.70
N ARG A 172 -28.01 -31.35 15.66
CA ARG A 172 -27.36 -32.67 15.57
C ARG A 172 -27.61 -33.51 16.81
N ALA A 173 -27.58 -32.92 18.00
CA ALA A 173 -27.88 -33.62 19.24
C ALA A 173 -29.36 -34.09 19.29
N GLU A 174 -30.29 -33.25 18.87
CA GLU A 174 -31.72 -33.58 18.79
C GLU A 174 -31.99 -34.70 17.78
N LEU A 175 -31.39 -34.63 16.59
CA LEU A 175 -31.52 -35.67 15.57
C LEU A 175 -30.99 -37.03 16.07
N ALA A 176 -29.84 -37.03 16.75
CA ALA A 176 -29.26 -38.24 17.33
C ALA A 176 -30.18 -38.85 18.41
N ALA A 177 -30.82 -38.01 19.23
CA ALA A 177 -31.76 -38.46 20.25
C ALA A 177 -33.02 -39.11 19.63
N CYS A 178 -33.63 -38.48 18.62
CA CYS A 178 -34.80 -39.04 17.92
C CYS A 178 -34.48 -40.37 17.21
N GLN A 179 -33.32 -40.46 16.54
CA GLN A 179 -32.87 -41.69 15.88
C GLN A 179 -32.58 -42.82 16.88
N GLY A 180 -32.09 -42.49 18.08
CA GLY A 180 -31.92 -43.43 19.18
C GLY A 180 -33.24 -44.01 19.65
N GLN A 181 -34.26 -43.17 19.87
CA GLN A 181 -35.58 -43.58 20.36
C GLN A 181 -36.32 -44.51 19.38
N SER A 182 -36.32 -44.19 18.07
CA SER A 182 -36.95 -45.06 17.05
C SER A 182 -36.30 -46.44 16.89
N ARG A 183 -35.01 -46.58 17.21
CA ARG A 183 -34.32 -47.88 17.18
C ARG A 183 -34.70 -48.77 18.37
N THR A 184 -34.97 -48.20 19.53
CA THR A 184 -35.38 -48.94 20.74
C THR A 184 -36.82 -49.44 20.62
N GLU A 185 -37.71 -48.66 20.01
CA GLU A 185 -39.11 -49.04 19.78
C GLU A 185 -39.28 -50.11 18.70
N SER A 186 -38.38 -50.20 17.72
CA SER A 186 -38.44 -51.21 16.65
C SER A 186 -37.88 -52.60 17.06
N GLN A 187 -37.29 -52.72 18.26
CA GLN A 187 -36.72 -53.98 18.80
C GLN A 187 -37.53 -54.57 19.97
N SER A 188 -38.64 -53.91 20.34
CA SER A 188 -39.60 -54.36 21.37
C SER A 188 -40.84 -54.97 20.72
#